data_AF-A0A833YAY6-F1
#
_entry.id   AF-A0A833YAY6-F1
#
_cell.length_a   1.000
_cell.length_b   1.000
_cell.length_c   1.000
_cell.angle_alpha   90.00
_cell.angle_beta   90.00
_cell.angle_gamma   90.00
#
_symmetry.space_group_name_H-M   'P 1'
#
loop_
_entity.id
_entity.type
_entity.pdbx_description
1 polymer ?
#
loop_
_entity_poly.entity_id
_entity_poly.type
_entity_poly.pdbx_seq_one_letter_code
_entity_poly.pdbx_strand_id
1 'polypeptide(L)'
;MGFGFRCGFLGLLHMEIVQERLEREYNLSLITTAPSVVYRVHCVNGDIVECSNPSLLPEPGKRRSIEEPVVKIELLTPKDYIGPLMELAQDRRGEFKEMKYITENRASLTYELPLAEMVGDFFDQLKSRSKGYASMEYSFIGYKESELLKLDIQINGDTVEPLATIVHRDKVIQVLFNSWSLYVSHVYVF
;
A
#
# COMPACT_ATOMS: atom_id res chain seq x y z
N MET A 1 2.36 -8.95 -20.30
CA MET A 1 0.99 -8.40 -20.22
C MET A 1 0.92 -7.27 -21.24
N GLY A 2 -0.04 -7.28 -22.16
CA GLY A 2 -0.08 -6.42 -23.36
C GLY A 2 -0.38 -4.94 -23.07
N PHE A 3 -1.07 -4.27 -24.01
CA PHE A 3 -1.50 -2.88 -23.84
C PHE A 3 -2.46 -2.73 -22.64
N GLY A 4 -2.25 -1.68 -21.85
CA GLY A 4 -3.07 -1.34 -20.70
C GLY A 4 -3.09 0.17 -20.46
N PHE A 5 -3.99 0.61 -19.59
CA PHE A 5 -4.14 2.01 -19.20
C PHE A 5 -3.81 2.18 -17.72
N ARG A 6 -3.14 3.28 -17.37
CA ARG A 6 -2.94 3.68 -15.98
C ARG A 6 -3.96 4.74 -15.63
N CYS A 7 -4.87 4.39 -14.73
CA CYS A 7 -5.92 5.27 -14.26
C CYS A 7 -5.65 5.63 -12.79
N GLY A 8 -5.78 6.92 -12.46
CA GLY A 8 -5.75 7.38 -11.07
C GLY A 8 -7.14 7.28 -10.46
N PHE A 9 -7.25 6.72 -9.26
CA PHE A 9 -8.51 6.59 -8.53
C PHE A 9 -8.41 7.28 -7.18
N LEU A 10 -9.56 7.77 -6.68
CA LEU A 10 -9.69 8.40 -5.37
C LEU A 10 -9.67 7.39 -4.21
N GLY A 11 -9.51 6.10 -4.48
CA GLY A 11 -9.49 5.03 -3.49
C GLY A 11 -9.89 3.68 -4.09
N LEU A 12 -9.79 2.62 -3.28
CA LEU A 12 -10.12 1.25 -3.68
C LEU A 12 -11.58 1.11 -4.14
N LEU A 13 -12.53 1.65 -3.38
CA LEU A 13 -13.95 1.59 -3.75
C LEU A 13 -14.23 2.30 -5.09
N HIS A 14 -13.56 3.44 -5.35
CA HIS A 14 -13.72 4.14 -6.62
C HIS A 14 -13.20 3.29 -7.78
N MET A 15 -12.08 2.59 -7.58
CA MET A 15 -11.53 1.64 -8.56
C MET A 15 -12.50 0.48 -8.82
N GLU A 16 -13.03 -0.16 -7.76
CA GLU A 16 -13.97 -1.28 -7.87
C GLU A 16 -15.24 -0.89 -8.62
N ILE A 17 -15.86 0.25 -8.27
CA ILE A 17 -17.07 0.74 -8.94
C ILE A 17 -16.78 1.00 -10.44
N VAL A 18 -15.66 1.64 -10.76
CA VAL A 18 -15.31 1.94 -12.16
C VAL A 18 -15.03 0.64 -12.94
N GLN A 19 -14.35 -0.33 -12.33
CA GLN A 19 -14.11 -1.64 -12.93
C GLN A 19 -15.43 -2.37 -13.19
N GLU A 20 -16.28 -2.53 -12.19
CA GLU A 20 -17.57 -3.24 -12.29
C GLU A 20 -18.46 -2.61 -13.36
N ARG A 21 -18.48 -1.27 -13.44
CA ARG A 21 -19.21 -0.56 -14.49
C ARG A 21 -18.64 -0.81 -15.88
N LEU A 22 -17.32 -0.78 -16.06
CA LEU A 22 -16.70 -1.04 -17.36
C LEU A 22 -16.95 -2.48 -17.84
N GLU A 23 -16.87 -3.45 -16.95
CA GLU A 23 -17.14 -4.86 -17.27
C GLU A 23 -18.62 -5.07 -17.62
N ARG A 24 -19.55 -4.48 -16.86
CA ARG A 24 -21.01 -4.64 -17.11
C ARG A 24 -21.52 -3.85 -18.31
N GLU A 25 -21.13 -2.58 -18.45
CA GLU A 25 -21.68 -1.69 -19.47
C GLU A 25 -21.05 -1.94 -20.84
N TYR A 26 -19.77 -2.36 -20.89
CA TYR A 26 -19.02 -2.52 -22.13
C TYR A 26 -18.61 -3.97 -22.42
N ASN A 27 -19.01 -4.93 -21.57
CA ASN A 27 -18.70 -6.36 -21.70
C ASN A 27 -17.20 -6.63 -21.89
N LEU A 28 -16.37 -5.85 -21.19
CA LEU A 28 -14.91 -5.97 -21.20
C LEU A 28 -14.46 -6.98 -20.13
N SER A 29 -13.39 -7.73 -20.41
CA SER A 29 -12.67 -8.49 -19.40
C SER A 29 -11.42 -7.70 -19.03
N LEU A 30 -11.43 -7.08 -17.84
CA LEU A 30 -10.35 -6.23 -17.36
C LEU A 30 -9.45 -7.02 -16.38
N ILE A 31 -8.14 -6.82 -16.50
CA ILE A 31 -7.17 -7.32 -15.52
C ILE A 31 -6.61 -6.11 -14.78
N THR A 32 -6.98 -5.96 -13.51
CA THR A 32 -6.45 -4.91 -12.63
C THR A 32 -5.20 -5.38 -11.92
N THR A 33 -4.18 -4.52 -11.88
CA THR A 33 -2.96 -4.75 -11.10
C THR A 33 -3.11 -4.13 -9.72
N ALA A 34 -2.27 -4.56 -8.77
CA ALA A 34 -2.28 -3.97 -7.44
C ALA A 34 -2.07 -2.45 -7.54
N PRO A 35 -2.90 -1.65 -6.86
CA PRO A 35 -2.73 -0.21 -6.85
C PRO A 35 -1.35 0.16 -6.31
N SER A 36 -0.70 1.14 -6.94
CA SER A 36 0.64 1.61 -6.58
C SER A 36 0.60 3.07 -6.22
N VAL A 37 1.50 3.47 -5.33
CA VAL A 37 1.69 4.87 -4.96
C VAL A 37 2.85 5.48 -5.75
N VAL A 38 2.87 6.81 -5.83
CA VAL A 38 3.97 7.55 -6.44
C VAL A 38 4.98 7.88 -5.35
N TYR A 39 6.22 7.43 -5.50
CA TYR A 39 7.34 7.79 -4.64
C TYR A 39 8.09 8.99 -5.22
N ARG A 40 8.77 9.77 -4.37
CA ARG A 40 9.67 10.83 -4.82
C ARG A 40 11.10 10.45 -4.52
N VAL A 41 11.91 10.32 -5.56
CA VAL A 41 13.33 10.00 -5.42
C VAL A 41 14.13 11.27 -5.58
N HIS A 42 14.83 11.68 -4.52
CA HIS A 42 15.81 12.74 -4.58
C HIS A 42 17.12 12.16 -5.09
N CYS A 43 17.60 12.66 -6.22
CA CYS A 43 18.85 12.22 -6.82
C CYS A 43 20.04 13.01 -6.27
N VAL A 44 21.25 12.44 -6.32
CA VAL A 44 22.49 13.13 -5.90
C VAL A 44 22.81 14.37 -6.73
N ASN A 45 22.30 14.47 -7.95
CA ASN A 45 22.44 15.65 -8.82
C ASN A 45 21.46 16.78 -8.47
N GLY A 46 20.56 16.57 -7.51
CA GLY A 46 19.54 17.54 -7.10
C GLY A 46 18.18 17.39 -7.79
N ASP A 47 18.06 16.48 -8.77
CA ASP A 47 16.79 16.23 -9.44
C ASP A 47 15.82 15.44 -8.55
N ILE A 48 14.52 15.70 -8.71
CA ILE A 48 13.45 14.93 -8.08
C ILE A 48 12.75 14.11 -9.15
N VAL A 49 12.77 12.79 -9.00
CA VAL A 49 12.12 11.85 -9.92
C VAL A 49 10.89 11.27 -9.24
N GLU A 50 9.71 11.50 -9.82
CA GLU A 50 8.48 10.84 -9.39
C GLU A 50 8.43 9.42 -9.96
N CYS A 51 8.50 8.44 -9.07
CA CYS A 51 8.61 7.03 -9.40
C CYS A 51 7.34 6.28 -8.97
N SER A 52 6.59 5.82 -9.96
CA SER A 52 5.36 5.04 -9.77
C SER A 52 5.48 3.62 -10.33
N ASN A 53 6.68 3.26 -10.82
CA ASN A 53 7.02 1.93 -11.27
C ASN A 53 8.43 1.61 -10.74
N PRO A 54 8.62 0.51 -10.00
CA PRO A 54 9.93 0.10 -9.50
C PRO A 54 11.04 0.03 -10.58
N SER A 55 10.70 -0.23 -11.84
CA SER A 55 11.67 -0.21 -12.95
C SER A 55 12.19 1.18 -13.32
N LEU A 56 11.45 2.25 -12.97
CA LEU A 56 11.85 3.64 -13.20
C LEU A 56 12.68 4.22 -12.05
N LEU A 57 12.94 3.44 -11.01
CA LEU A 57 13.73 3.90 -9.88
C LEU A 57 15.20 4.07 -10.33
N PRO A 58 15.80 5.27 -10.16
CA PRO A 58 17.20 5.53 -10.52
C PRO A 58 18.14 4.48 -9.91
N GLU A 59 19.34 4.24 -10.43
CA GLU A 59 20.28 3.31 -9.82
C GLU A 59 20.59 3.66 -8.34
N PRO A 60 20.82 2.68 -7.43
CA PRO A 60 21.06 2.95 -6.01
C PRO A 60 22.13 4.01 -5.73
N GLY A 61 23.23 4.03 -6.47
CA GLY A 61 24.30 5.02 -6.33
C GLY A 61 23.94 6.44 -6.77
N LYS A 62 22.79 6.62 -7.46
CA LYS A 62 22.26 7.92 -7.88
C LYS A 62 21.17 8.45 -6.95
N ARG A 63 20.73 7.66 -5.95
CA ARG A 63 19.68 8.01 -4.99
C ARG A 63 20.31 8.68 -3.77
N ARG A 64 19.78 9.84 -3.39
CA ARG A 64 20.08 10.49 -2.11
C ARG A 64 19.08 10.07 -1.04
N SER A 65 17.80 10.17 -1.35
CA SER A 65 16.71 9.73 -0.47
C SER A 65 15.47 9.38 -1.27
N ILE A 66 14.56 8.62 -0.66
CA ILE A 66 13.26 8.28 -1.24
C ILE A 66 12.20 8.71 -0.24
N GLU A 67 11.20 9.44 -0.73
CA GLU A 67 10.02 9.79 0.04
C GLU A 67 8.83 8.96 -0.44
N GLU A 68 8.01 8.55 0.52
CA GLU A 68 6.71 7.96 0.26
C GLU A 68 5.58 8.90 0.66
N PRO A 69 4.42 8.79 -0.01
CA PRO A 69 3.24 9.56 0.35
C PRO A 69 2.68 9.04 1.68
N VAL A 70 2.38 9.96 2.59
CA VAL A 70 1.83 9.68 3.91
C VAL A 70 0.41 10.22 3.99
N VAL A 71 -0.44 9.46 4.69
CA VAL A 71 -1.81 9.84 5.00
C VAL A 71 -1.99 9.96 6.51
N LYS A 72 -2.85 10.88 6.91
CA LYS A 72 -3.48 10.88 8.23
C LYS A 72 -4.78 10.11 8.12
N ILE A 73 -4.94 9.08 8.94
CA ILE A 73 -6.13 8.24 9.03
C ILE A 73 -6.81 8.49 10.36
N GLU A 74 -8.13 8.65 10.31
CA GLU A 74 -9.01 8.72 11.47
C GLU A 74 -9.90 7.48 11.49
N LEU A 75 -9.81 6.68 12.55
CA LEU A 75 -10.58 5.46 12.74
C LEU A 75 -11.61 5.67 13.83
N LEU A 76 -12.88 5.52 13.49
CA LEU A 76 -13.98 5.56 14.45
C LEU A 76 -14.40 4.14 14.80
N THR A 77 -14.36 3.78 16.08
CA THR A 77 -14.61 2.40 16.52
C THR A 77 -15.23 2.32 17.92
N PRO A 78 -16.02 1.27 18.22
CA PRO A 78 -16.38 0.93 19.60
C PRO A 78 -15.15 0.58 20.46
N LYS A 79 -15.25 0.80 21.77
CA LYS A 79 -14.14 0.55 22.74
C LYS A 79 -13.56 -0.85 22.65
N ASP A 80 -14.40 -1.86 22.44
CA ASP A 80 -14.00 -3.27 22.42
C ASP A 80 -12.99 -3.60 21.31
N TYR A 81 -12.93 -2.78 20.25
CA TYR A 81 -12.06 -3.02 19.10
C TYR A 81 -10.86 -2.09 19.02
N ILE A 82 -10.64 -1.23 20.03
CA ILE A 82 -9.50 -0.29 20.04
C ILE A 82 -8.17 -1.04 19.91
N GLY A 83 -7.92 -2.03 20.77
CA GLY A 83 -6.67 -2.80 20.78
C GLY A 83 -6.33 -3.43 19.41
N PRO A 84 -7.23 -4.26 18.83
CA PRO A 84 -7.00 -4.86 17.53
C PRO A 84 -6.75 -3.88 16.38
N LEU A 85 -7.37 -2.69 16.42
CA LEU A 85 -7.17 -1.65 15.40
C LEU A 85 -5.86 -0.88 15.61
N MET A 86 -5.45 -0.65 16.86
CA MET A 86 -4.14 -0.07 17.17
C MET A 86 -3.01 -0.98 16.69
N GLU A 87 -3.14 -2.28 16.92
CA GLU A 87 -2.20 -3.29 16.41
C GLU A 87 -2.14 -3.27 14.88
N LEU A 88 -3.30 -3.27 14.21
CA LEU A 88 -3.37 -3.15 12.74
C LEU A 88 -2.64 -1.91 12.22
N ALA A 89 -2.87 -0.75 12.84
CA ALA A 89 -2.21 0.50 12.42
C ALA A 89 -0.69 0.44 12.66
N GLN A 90 -0.23 -0.10 13.78
CA GLN A 90 1.19 -0.25 14.11
C GLN A 90 1.90 -1.22 13.16
N ASP A 91 1.29 -2.38 12.86
CA ASP A 91 1.78 -3.35 11.87
C ASP A 91 1.95 -2.73 10.48
N ARG A 92 1.21 -1.65 10.20
CA ARG A 92 1.20 -0.89 8.94
C ARG A 92 2.08 0.36 9.01
N ARG A 93 3.06 0.36 9.92
CA ARG A 93 4.01 1.47 10.15
C ARG A 93 3.31 2.78 10.55
N GLY A 94 2.16 2.64 11.22
CA GLY A 94 1.36 3.76 11.71
C GLY A 94 1.94 4.38 12.97
N GLU A 95 2.13 5.69 12.91
CA GLU A 95 2.51 6.52 14.04
C GLU A 95 1.23 7.02 14.72
N PHE A 96 1.02 6.62 15.98
CA PHE A 96 -0.11 7.07 16.78
C PHE A 96 0.00 8.57 17.06
N LYS A 97 -1.09 9.31 16.83
CA LYS A 97 -1.14 10.75 17.12
C LYS A 97 -2.06 11.08 18.28
N GLU A 98 -3.27 10.54 18.25
CA GLU A 98 -4.29 10.92 19.21
C GLU A 98 -5.36 9.84 19.35
N MET A 99 -5.94 9.74 20.55
CA MET A 99 -7.18 9.02 20.80
C MET A 99 -8.16 9.92 21.53
N LYS A 100 -9.40 9.98 21.04
CA LYS A 100 -10.49 10.75 21.65
C LYS A 100 -11.69 9.85 21.91
N TYR A 101 -12.21 9.86 23.12
CA TYR A 101 -13.51 9.25 23.39
C TYR A 101 -14.62 10.20 22.93
N ILE A 102 -15.40 9.78 21.93
CA ILE A 102 -16.53 10.56 21.42
C ILE A 102 -17.75 10.36 22.33
N THR A 103 -17.95 9.13 22.78
CA THR A 103 -18.97 8.75 23.75
C THR A 103 -18.42 7.70 24.71
N GLU A 104 -19.21 7.29 25.70
CA GLU A 104 -18.81 6.26 26.64
C GLU A 104 -18.43 4.93 25.95
N ASN A 105 -18.97 4.63 24.76
CA ASN A 105 -18.72 3.37 24.06
C ASN A 105 -17.97 3.53 22.73
N ARG A 106 -17.62 4.76 22.30
CA ARG A 106 -16.95 5.02 21.02
C ARG A 106 -15.70 5.87 21.18
N ALA A 107 -14.66 5.53 20.43
CA ALA A 107 -13.42 6.29 20.33
C ALA A 107 -13.07 6.58 18.88
N SER A 108 -12.42 7.72 18.66
CA SER A 108 -11.67 8.05 17.45
C SER A 108 -10.19 7.84 17.72
N LEU A 109 -9.50 7.16 16.81
CA LEU A 109 -8.06 6.95 16.80
C LEU A 109 -7.48 7.66 15.58
N THR A 110 -6.47 8.50 15.78
CA THR A 110 -5.77 9.20 14.71
C THR A 110 -4.36 8.63 14.56
N TYR A 111 -4.02 8.23 13.34
CA TYR A 111 -2.71 7.71 12.96
C TYR A 111 -2.18 8.42 11.72
N GLU A 112 -0.87 8.47 11.58
CA GLU A 112 -0.20 8.77 10.31
C GLU A 112 0.50 7.50 9.82
N LEU A 113 0.22 7.07 8.59
CA LEU A 113 0.92 5.93 7.99
C LEU A 113 1.19 6.18 6.50
N PRO A 114 2.16 5.45 5.92
CA PRO A 114 2.38 5.46 4.49
C PRO A 114 1.16 4.98 3.70
N LEU A 115 0.84 5.68 2.62
CA LEU A 115 -0.29 5.36 1.75
C LEU A 115 -0.14 3.95 1.14
N ALA A 116 1.09 3.50 0.86
CA ALA A 116 1.36 2.16 0.33
C ALA A 116 0.85 1.05 1.27
N GLU A 117 0.89 1.28 2.59
CA GLU A 117 0.44 0.32 3.60
C GLU A 117 -1.09 0.31 3.75
N MET A 118 -1.74 1.43 3.43
CA MET A 118 -3.19 1.57 3.47
C MET A 118 -3.87 0.97 2.23
N VAL A 119 -3.27 1.16 1.06
CA VAL A 119 -3.83 0.81 -0.26
C VAL A 119 -3.92 -0.71 -0.51
N GLY A 120 -3.25 -1.53 0.31
CA GLY A 120 -3.38 -2.98 0.28
C GLY A 120 -4.68 -3.47 0.92
N ASP A 121 -4.57 -4.30 1.95
CA ASP A 121 -5.69 -4.96 2.63
C ASP A 121 -6.17 -4.20 3.89
N PHE A 122 -5.74 -2.96 4.11
CA PHE A 122 -6.00 -2.25 5.37
C PHE A 122 -7.49 -2.13 5.68
N PHE A 123 -8.30 -1.77 4.66
CA PHE A 123 -9.75 -1.63 4.82
C PHE A 123 -10.42 -2.96 5.16
N ASP A 124 -10.02 -4.05 4.50
CA ASP A 124 -10.57 -5.38 4.75
C ASP A 124 -10.21 -5.88 6.15
N GLN A 125 -8.95 -5.68 6.57
CA GLN A 125 -8.49 -6.00 7.92
C GLN A 125 -9.22 -5.16 8.98
N LEU A 126 -9.43 -3.87 8.73
CA LEU A 126 -10.20 -2.99 9.61
C LEU A 126 -11.61 -3.53 9.80
N LYS A 127 -12.30 -3.89 8.72
CA LYS A 127 -13.66 -4.44 8.77
C LYS A 127 -13.70 -5.80 9.45
N SER A 128 -12.77 -6.69 9.13
CA SER A 128 -12.66 -8.01 9.76
C SER A 128 -12.46 -7.92 11.28
N ARG A 129 -11.45 -7.16 11.74
CA ARG A 129 -11.10 -7.02 13.16
C ARG A 129 -12.17 -6.30 13.98
N SER A 130 -12.96 -5.44 13.34
CA SER A 130 -14.05 -4.70 13.98
C SER A 130 -15.44 -5.32 13.80
N LYS A 131 -15.56 -6.48 13.13
CA LYS A 131 -16.86 -7.05 12.71
C LYS A 131 -17.72 -6.06 11.92
N GLY A 132 -17.07 -5.16 11.18
CA GLY A 132 -17.70 -4.10 10.38
C GLY A 132 -18.08 -2.84 11.14
N TYR A 133 -17.93 -2.80 12.48
CA TYR A 133 -18.34 -1.65 13.30
C TYR A 133 -17.40 -0.45 13.22
N ALA A 134 -16.18 -0.62 12.73
CA ALA A 134 -15.25 0.50 12.56
C ALA A 134 -15.42 1.17 11.18
N SER A 135 -15.24 2.49 11.14
CA SER A 135 -15.11 3.26 9.91
C SER A 135 -13.77 3.98 9.89
N MET A 136 -13.33 4.34 8.69
CA MET A 136 -12.09 5.09 8.49
C MET A 136 -12.32 6.25 7.54
N GLU A 137 -11.66 7.36 7.84
CA GLU A 137 -11.47 8.48 6.94
C GLU A 137 -9.97 8.72 6.81
N TYR A 138 -9.53 9.23 5.67
CA TYR A 138 -8.12 9.54 5.48
C TYR A 138 -7.93 10.82 4.68
N SER A 139 -6.79 11.46 4.91
CA SER A 139 -6.37 12.67 4.21
C SER A 139 -4.88 12.56 3.87
N PHE A 140 -4.52 12.96 2.66
CA PHE A 140 -3.12 13.04 2.26
C PHE A 140 -2.45 14.22 2.97
N ILE A 141 -1.32 13.96 3.63
CA ILE A 141 -0.61 14.97 4.45
C ILE A 141 0.78 15.33 3.92
N GLY A 142 1.22 14.69 2.83
CA GLY A 142 2.48 15.02 2.17
C GLY A 142 3.38 13.82 1.97
N TYR A 143 4.65 14.10 1.71
CA TYR A 143 5.69 13.11 1.50
C TYR A 143 6.62 13.08 2.70
N LYS A 144 7.07 11.89 3.09
CA LYS A 144 8.03 11.70 4.18
C LYS A 144 9.16 10.81 3.68
N GLU A 145 10.39 11.21 3.97
CA GLU A 145 11.57 10.38 3.71
C GLU A 145 11.48 9.07 4.48
N SER A 146 11.81 7.94 3.85
CA SER A 146 11.72 6.61 4.43
C SER A 146 12.76 5.65 3.86
N GLU A 147 13.16 4.65 4.65
CA GLU A 147 14.16 3.64 4.23
C GLU A 147 13.52 2.60 3.29
N LEU A 148 13.42 2.97 2.01
CA LEU A 148 12.79 2.16 0.97
C LEU A 148 13.84 1.48 0.10
N LEU A 149 13.59 0.20 -0.20
CA LEU A 149 14.43 -0.63 -1.04
C LEU A 149 13.62 -1.14 -2.24
N LYS A 150 14.27 -1.23 -3.40
CA LYS A 150 13.73 -1.96 -4.55
C LYS A 150 14.03 -3.43 -4.33
N LEU A 151 13.00 -4.25 -4.37
CA LEU A 151 13.10 -5.70 -4.30
C LEU A 151 12.87 -6.26 -5.70
N ASP A 152 13.91 -6.88 -6.25
CA ASP A 152 13.87 -7.56 -7.54
C ASP A 152 13.70 -9.07 -7.32
N ILE A 153 12.81 -9.69 -8.09
CA ILE A 153 12.58 -11.14 -8.06
C ILE A 153 13.20 -11.74 -9.32
N GLN A 154 14.01 -12.78 -9.12
CA GLN A 154 14.63 -13.54 -10.20
C GLN A 154 14.02 -14.94 -10.29
N ILE A 155 13.73 -15.39 -11.50
CA ILE A 155 13.26 -16.75 -11.80
C ILE A 155 14.25 -17.34 -12.81
N ASN A 156 14.87 -18.47 -12.48
CA ASN A 156 15.90 -19.12 -13.29
C ASN A 156 17.09 -18.20 -13.66
N GLY A 157 17.41 -17.23 -12.80
CA GLY A 157 18.49 -16.26 -13.03
C GLY A 157 18.08 -15.02 -13.84
N ASP A 158 16.88 -15.01 -14.42
CA ASP A 158 16.33 -13.86 -15.13
C ASP A 158 15.49 -12.98 -14.21
N THR A 159 15.72 -11.66 -14.26
CA THR A 159 14.95 -10.71 -13.46
C THR A 159 13.56 -10.52 -14.05
N VAL A 160 12.54 -10.71 -13.22
CA VAL A 160 11.14 -10.58 -13.63
C VAL A 160 10.62 -9.21 -13.21
N GLU A 161 10.84 -8.22 -14.08
CA GLU A 161 10.49 -6.81 -13.82
C GLU A 161 9.05 -6.58 -13.32
N PRO A 162 8.00 -7.26 -13.85
CA PRO A 162 6.64 -7.05 -13.36
C PRO A 162 6.42 -7.41 -11.90
N LEU A 163 7.34 -8.18 -11.30
CA LEU A 163 7.28 -8.61 -9.89
C LEU A 163 8.16 -7.75 -8.98
N ALA A 164 8.90 -6.80 -9.53
CA ALA A 164 9.68 -5.88 -8.73
C ALA A 164 8.75 -5.01 -7.86
N THR A 165 9.14 -4.74 -6.64
CA THR A 165 8.35 -3.90 -5.71
C THR A 165 9.24 -2.97 -4.91
N ILE A 166 8.66 -1.89 -4.38
CA ILE A 166 9.32 -0.96 -3.46
C ILE A 166 8.77 -1.27 -2.08
N VAL A 167 9.66 -1.61 -1.16
CA VAL A 167 9.29 -2.05 0.19
C VAL A 167 10.15 -1.34 1.23
N HIS A 168 9.55 -1.07 2.39
CA HIS A 168 10.31 -0.59 3.54
C HIS A 168 11.28 -1.67 4.04
N ARG A 169 12.48 -1.25 4.45
CA ARG A 169 13.55 -2.15 4.91
C ARG A 169 13.09 -3.19 5.93
N ASP A 170 12.33 -2.76 6.92
CA ASP A 170 11.84 -3.65 8.00
C ASP A 170 10.86 -4.71 7.53
N LYS A 171 10.22 -4.52 6.38
CA LYS A 171 9.22 -5.45 5.82
C LYS A 171 9.76 -6.39 4.75
N VAL A 172 11.04 -6.26 4.37
CA VAL A 172 11.65 -7.07 3.32
C VAL A 172 11.44 -8.57 3.56
N ILE A 173 11.68 -9.06 4.78
CA ILE A 173 11.55 -10.48 5.13
C ILE A 173 10.11 -10.97 4.96
N GLN A 174 9.14 -10.18 5.45
CA GLN A 174 7.72 -10.52 5.36
C GLN A 174 7.25 -10.57 3.90
N VAL A 175 7.66 -9.60 3.08
CA VAL A 175 7.30 -9.55 1.66
C VAL A 175 7.93 -10.71 0.89
N LEU A 176 9.21 -11.02 1.14
CA LEU A 176 9.86 -12.19 0.54
C LEU A 176 9.11 -13.47 0.85
N PHE A 177 8.71 -13.69 2.11
CA PHE A 177 7.99 -14.88 2.51
C PHE A 177 6.61 -14.99 1.82
N ASN A 178 5.85 -13.89 1.77
CA ASN A 178 4.55 -13.85 1.13
C ASN A 178 4.63 -14.07 -0.38
N SER A 179 5.58 -13.42 -1.07
CA SER A 179 5.82 -13.63 -2.49
C SER A 179 6.21 -15.09 -2.76
N TRP A 180 7.11 -15.67 -1.96
CA TRP A 180 7.53 -17.05 -2.15
C TRP A 180 6.38 -18.05 -1.93
N SER A 181 5.54 -17.84 -0.92
CA SER A 181 4.36 -18.67 -0.65
C SER A 181 3.34 -18.62 -1.80
N LEU A 182 3.07 -17.45 -2.37
CA LEU A 182 2.11 -17.27 -3.46
C LEU A 182 2.60 -17.91 -4.77
N TYR A 183 3.88 -17.79 -5.10
CA TYR A 183 4.43 -18.29 -6.37
C TYR A 183 4.79 -19.78 -6.34
N VAL A 184 5.25 -20.32 -5.21
CA VAL A 184 5.53 -21.76 -5.08
C VAL A 184 4.23 -22.59 -5.03
N SER A 185 3.10 -21.99 -4.62
CA SER A 185 1.80 -22.68 -4.60
C SER A 185 1.18 -22.88 -5.99
N HIS A 186 1.55 -22.06 -6.99
CA HIS A 186 1.04 -22.14 -8.37
C HIS A 186 2.08 -22.64 -9.39
N VAL A 187 3.31 -22.88 -8.94
CA VAL A 187 4.39 -23.40 -9.78
C VAL A 187 4.93 -24.65 -9.10
N TYR A 188 4.28 -25.79 -9.36
CA TYR A 188 4.89 -27.10 -9.14
C TYR A 188 6.19 -27.16 -9.91
N VAL A 189 7.33 -27.20 -9.24
CA VAL A 189 8.60 -27.59 -9.86
C VAL A 189 9.41 -28.43 -8.86
N PHE A 190 9.65 -29.68 -9.27
CA PHE A 190 10.79 -30.52 -8.89
C PHE A 190 12.09 -29.91 -9.43
#